data_AF-A0A1A6G0W4-F1
#
_entry.id   AF-A0A1A6G0W4-F1
#
_cell.length_a   1.000
_cell.length_b   1.000
_cell.length_c   1.000
_cell.angle_alpha   90.00
_cell.angle_beta   90.00
_cell.angle_gamma   90.00
#
_symmetry.space_group_name_H-M   'P 1'
#
loop_
_entity.id
_entity.type
_entity.pdbx_description
1 polymer ?
#
loop_
_entity_poly.entity_id
_entity_poly.type
_entity_poly.pdbx_seq_one_letter_code
_entity_poly.pdbx_strand_id
1 'polypeptide(L)'
;MSIVLTILLALVMFSMGCNVELHKFLGHLKRPWGIFVGFLCQFGIMPLTGFILSVAFGILPVQAVVVLIMGCCPGGTASNILAYWVDGDMDL
;
A
#
# COMPACT_ATOMS: atom_id res chain seq x y z
N MET A 1 21.13 10.44 8.58
CA MET A 1 20.16 10.24 7.47
C MET A 1 18.99 9.37 7.91
N SER A 2 19.20 8.15 8.41
CA SER A 2 18.11 7.21 8.73
C SER A 2 17.14 7.67 9.84
N ILE A 3 17.63 8.31 10.91
CA ILE A 3 16.77 8.76 12.03
C ILE A 3 15.74 9.80 11.57
N VAL A 4 16.15 10.73 10.72
CA VAL A 4 15.25 11.79 10.19
C VAL A 4 14.15 11.18 9.34
N LEU A 5 14.49 10.22 8.47
CA LEU A 5 13.54 9.48 7.64
C LEU A 5 12.53 8.71 8.49
N THR A 6 12.98 8.01 9.53
CA THR A 6 12.10 7.28 10.45
C THR A 6 11.14 8.22 11.19
N ILE A 7 11.63 9.36 11.67
CA ILE A 7 10.78 10.34 12.37
C ILE A 7 9.74 10.93 11.41
N LEU A 8 10.12 11.28 10.18
CA LEU A 8 9.19 11.80 9.19
C LEU A 8 8.11 10.77 8.80
N LEU A 9 8.50 9.50 8.57
CA LEU A 9 7.54 8.44 8.30
C LEU A 9 6.58 8.21 9.47
N ALA A 10 7.08 8.25 10.70
CA ALA A 10 6.25 8.15 11.90
C ALA A 10 5.23 9.30 11.98
N LEU A 11 5.65 10.54 11.68
CA LEU A 11 4.74 11.69 11.66
C LEU A 11 3.70 11.59 10.54
N VAL A 12 4.07 11.12 9.35
CA VAL A 12 3.14 10.92 8.23
C VAL A 12 2.10 9.86 8.59
N MET A 13 2.52 8.72 9.13
CA MET A 13 1.61 7.65 9.57
C MET A 13 0.71 8.10 10.71
N PHE A 14 1.22 8.90 11.66
CA PHE A 14 0.44 9.48 12.74
C PHE A 14 -0.62 10.46 12.22
N SER A 15 -0.24 11.37 11.31
CA SER A 15 -1.16 12.33 10.67
C SER A 15 -2.28 11.61 9.90
N MET A 16 -1.93 10.54 9.18
CA MET A 16 -2.91 9.70 8.49
C MET A 16 -3.93 9.12 9.47
N GLY A 17 -3.48 8.60 10.63
CA GLY A 17 -4.37 8.08 11.67
C GLY A 17 -5.32 9.13 12.26
N CYS A 18 -4.86 10.38 12.45
CA CYS A 18 -5.72 11.46 12.93
C CYS A 18 -6.81 11.89 11.93
N ASN A 19 -6.62 11.61 10.63
CA ASN A 19 -7.60 11.95 9.59
C ASN A 19 -8.69 10.87 9.43
N VAL A 20 -8.51 9.68 10.01
CA VAL A 20 -9.48 8.59 9.89
C VAL A 20 -10.70 8.85 10.76
N GLU A 21 -11.84 9.07 10.11
CA GLU A 21 -13.13 9.24 10.78
C GLU A 21 -13.70 7.86 11.16
N LEU A 22 -13.82 7.58 12.47
CA LEU A 22 -14.29 6.28 12.98
C LEU A 22 -15.64 5.84 12.38
N HIS A 23 -16.54 6.79 12.14
CA HIS A 23 -17.85 6.53 11.56
C HIS A 23 -17.75 5.99 10.12
N LYS A 24 -16.84 6.54 9.31
CA LYS A 24 -16.56 6.03 7.95
C LYS A 24 -15.93 4.64 8.02
N PHE A 25 -15.00 4.39 8.93
CA PHE A 25 -14.36 3.07 9.10
C PHE A 25 -15.40 1.97 9.40
N LEU A 26 -16.35 2.25 10.30
CA LEU A 26 -17.47 1.35 10.61
C LEU A 26 -18.42 1.13 9.43
N GLY A 27 -18.57 2.11 8.54
CA GLY A 27 -19.33 1.98 7.29
C GLY A 27 -18.67 1.02 6.30
N HIS A 28 -17.35 1.09 6.14
CA HIS A 28 -16.58 0.22 5.24
C HIS A 28 -16.57 -1.24 5.72
N LEU A 29 -16.54 -1.46 7.03
CA LEU A 29 -16.66 -2.80 7.61
C LEU A 29 -18.00 -3.50 7.27
N LYS A 30 -19.05 -2.73 6.94
CA LYS A 30 -20.35 -3.27 6.50
C LYS A 30 -20.36 -3.68 5.02
N ARG A 31 -19.41 -3.23 4.20
CA ARG A 31 -19.28 -3.60 2.78
C ARG A 31 -17.87 -4.17 2.50
N PRO A 32 -17.56 -5.38 3.01
CA PRO A 32 -16.20 -5.92 2.99
C PRO A 32 -15.70 -6.34 1.61
N TRP A 33 -16.57 -6.36 0.58
CA TRP A 33 -16.20 -6.85 -0.75
C TRP A 33 -15.10 -6.01 -1.40
N GLY A 34 -15.17 -4.68 -1.28
CA GLY A 34 -14.15 -3.77 -1.81
C GLY A 34 -12.79 -3.96 -1.12
N ILE A 35 -12.80 -4.01 0.21
CA ILE A 35 -11.61 -4.27 1.04
C ILE A 35 -10.96 -5.60 0.67
N PHE A 36 -11.75 -6.66 0.50
CA PHE A 36 -11.23 -7.99 0.19
C PHE A 36 -10.58 -8.04 -1.19
N VAL A 37 -11.22 -7.42 -2.20
CA VAL A 37 -10.65 -7.31 -3.55
C VAL A 37 -9.37 -6.48 -3.52
N GLY A 38 -9.37 -5.33 -2.84
CA GLY A 38 -8.18 -4.49 -2.67
C GLY A 38 -7.04 -5.23 -1.98
N PHE A 39 -7.32 -5.95 -0.91
CA PHE A 39 -6.34 -6.77 -0.19
C PHE A 39 -5.74 -7.87 -1.09
N LEU A 40 -6.59 -8.58 -1.84
CA LEU A 40 -6.14 -9.65 -2.74
C LEU A 40 -5.29 -9.09 -3.90
N CYS A 41 -5.64 -7.92 -4.42
CA CYS A 41 -4.83 -7.24 -5.43
C CYS A 41 -3.49 -6.75 -4.84
N GLN A 42 -3.51 -6.12 -3.67
CA GLN A 42 -2.33 -5.53 -3.06
C GLN A 42 -1.32 -6.59 -2.60
N PHE A 43 -1.77 -7.61 -1.88
CA PHE A 43 -0.89 -8.64 -1.31
C PHE A 43 -0.84 -9.93 -2.12
N GLY A 44 -1.69 -10.09 -3.12
CA GLY A 44 -1.61 -11.20 -4.07
C GLY A 44 -0.89 -10.79 -5.34
N ILE A 45 -1.46 -9.83 -6.09
CA ILE A 45 -0.98 -9.49 -7.43
C ILE A 45 0.37 -8.78 -7.38
N MET A 46 0.55 -7.80 -6.49
CA MET A 46 1.78 -6.99 -6.43
C MET A 46 3.06 -7.79 -6.08
N PRO A 47 3.08 -8.67 -5.05
CA PRO A 47 4.25 -9.49 -4.79
C PRO A 47 4.46 -10.58 -5.85
N LEU A 48 3.38 -11.12 -6.43
CA LEU A 48 3.47 -12.14 -7.46
C LEU A 48 4.03 -11.59 -8.77
N THR A 49 3.68 -10.36 -9.15
CA THR A 49 4.31 -9.67 -10.29
C THR A 49 5.77 -9.35 -9.99
N GLY A 50 6.11 -8.89 -8.78
CA GLY A 50 7.50 -8.68 -8.35
C GLY A 50 8.35 -9.95 -8.43
N PHE A 51 7.79 -11.11 -8.04
CA PHE A 51 8.43 -12.40 -8.17
C PHE A 51 8.65 -12.80 -9.63
N ILE A 52 7.60 -12.74 -10.46
CA ILE A 52 7.67 -13.10 -11.88
C ILE A 52 8.70 -12.24 -12.61
N LEU A 53 8.70 -10.93 -12.37
CA LEU A 53 9.67 -10.01 -12.96
C LEU A 53 11.11 -10.34 -12.51
N SER A 54 11.31 -10.63 -11.22
CA SER A 54 12.62 -10.99 -10.69
C SER A 54 13.18 -12.25 -11.34
N VAL A 55 12.33 -13.25 -11.59
CA VAL A 55 12.71 -14.50 -12.27
C VAL A 55 12.92 -14.26 -13.77
N ALA A 56 12.04 -13.51 -14.45
CA ALA A 56 12.12 -13.25 -15.88
C ALA A 56 13.35 -12.43 -16.28
N PHE A 57 13.74 -11.46 -15.46
CA PHE A 57 14.92 -10.61 -15.71
C PHE A 57 16.22 -11.17 -15.12
N GLY A 58 16.19 -12.33 -14.44
CA GLY A 58 17.39 -12.99 -13.91
C GLY A 58 18.15 -12.12 -12.88
N ILE A 59 17.41 -11.36 -12.08
CA ILE A 59 17.97 -10.35 -11.17
C ILE A 59 18.74 -11.06 -10.02
N LEU A 60 19.83 -10.44 -9.54
CA LEU A 60 20.58 -10.93 -8.39
C LEU A 60 19.66 -11.21 -7.18
N PRO A 61 19.91 -12.28 -6.41
CA PRO A 61 19.02 -12.69 -5.31
C PRO A 61 18.79 -11.59 -4.27
N VAL A 62 19.81 -10.75 -4.00
CA VAL A 62 19.68 -9.61 -3.08
C VAL A 62 18.68 -8.57 -3.59
N GLN A 63 18.70 -8.26 -4.89
CA GLN A 63 17.79 -7.28 -5.48
C GLN A 63 16.36 -7.84 -5.58
N ALA A 64 16.21 -9.13 -5.91
CA ALA A 64 14.90 -9.80 -5.92
C ALA A 64 14.23 -9.75 -4.53
N VAL A 65 15.00 -9.95 -3.45
CA VAL A 65 14.49 -9.82 -2.08
C VAL A 65 14.02 -8.41 -1.79
N VAL A 66 14.75 -7.37 -2.21
CA VAL A 66 14.33 -5.98 -2.04
C VAL A 66 13.03 -5.70 -2.80
N VAL A 67 12.89 -6.17 -4.04
CA VAL A 67 11.67 -6.02 -4.83
C VAL A 67 10.48 -6.71 -4.17
N LEU A 68 10.66 -7.92 -3.65
CA LEU A 68 9.63 -8.64 -2.91
C LEU A 68 9.22 -7.93 -1.62
N ILE A 69 10.19 -7.44 -0.83
CA ILE A 69 9.90 -6.68 0.39
C ILE A 69 9.08 -5.44 0.05
N MET A 70 9.45 -4.71 -1.00
CA MET A 70 8.72 -3.52 -1.46
C MET A 70 7.32 -3.88 -1.97
N GLY A 71 7.15 -4.99 -2.68
CA GLY A 71 5.85 -5.47 -3.16
C GLY A 71 4.92 -5.97 -2.05
N CYS A 72 5.48 -6.36 -0.90
CA CYS A 72 4.73 -6.70 0.31
C CYS A 72 4.39 -5.48 1.18
N CYS A 73 4.92 -4.29 0.88
CA CYS A 73 4.55 -3.09 1.61
C CYS A 73 3.12 -2.64 1.24
N PRO A 74 2.34 -2.14 2.21
CA PRO A 74 1.02 -1.57 1.92
C PRO A 74 1.13 -0.34 1.01
N GLY A 75 0.03 -0.03 0.31
CA GLY A 75 -0.06 1.16 -0.54
C GLY A 75 0.25 2.45 0.22
N GLY A 76 0.96 3.37 -0.43
CA GLY A 76 1.36 4.65 0.16
C GLY A 76 0.34 5.76 -0.03
N THR A 77 0.41 6.83 0.76
CA THR A 77 -0.52 7.98 0.73
C THR A 77 -0.66 8.66 -0.64
N ALA A 78 0.33 8.49 -1.53
CA ALA A 78 0.25 8.97 -2.92
C ALA A 78 -0.86 8.30 -3.73
N SER A 79 -1.25 7.05 -3.43
CA SER A 79 -2.34 6.36 -4.13
C SER A 79 -3.69 7.01 -3.84
N ASN A 80 -3.92 7.51 -2.62
CA ASN A 80 -5.16 8.23 -2.30
C ASN A 80 -5.26 9.53 -3.11
N ILE A 81 -4.17 10.28 -3.20
CA ILE A 81 -4.14 11.49 -4.04
C ILE A 81 -4.46 11.12 -5.49
N LEU A 82 -3.80 10.11 -6.07
CA LEU A 82 -4.07 9.68 -7.44
C LEU A 82 -5.53 9.22 -7.65
N ALA A 83 -6.11 8.51 -6.69
CA ALA A 83 -7.53 8.14 -6.73
C ALA A 83 -8.42 9.38 -6.79
N TYR A 84 -8.15 10.39 -5.96
CA TYR A 84 -8.86 11.69 -6.01
C TYR A 84 -8.80 12.33 -7.40
N TRP A 85 -7.63 12.33 -8.05
CA TRP A 85 -7.45 12.95 -9.37
C TRP A 85 -8.19 12.22 -10.50
N VAL A 86 -8.50 10.93 -10.32
CA VAL A 86 -9.17 10.09 -11.32
C VAL A 86 -10.67 9.92 -11.01
N ASP A 87 -11.23 10.74 -10.10
CA ASP A 87 -12.60 10.57 -9.55
C ASP A 87 -12.84 9.15 -8.99
N GLY A 88 -11.77 8.52 -8.52
CA GLY A 88 -11.80 7.22 -7.87
C GLY A 88 -12.32 7.35 -6.43
N ASP A 89 -12.96 6.28 -5.96
CA ASP A 89 -13.51 6.24 -4.62
C ASP A 89 -12.37 6.26 -3.57
N MET A 90 -12.25 7.39 -2.88
CA MET A 90 -11.21 7.66 -1.89
C MET A 90 -11.47 6.99 -0.54
N ASP A 91 -12.73 6.68 -0.27
CA ASP A 91 -13.17 6.19 1.03
C ASP A 91 -13.11 4.65 1.12
N LEU A 92 -12.88 3.95 -0.01
CA LEU A 92 -12.91 2.47 -0.12
C LEU A 92 -11.89 1.73 0.76
#